data_AF-A0A9P0NZ12-F1
#
_entry.id   AF-A0A9P0NZ12-F1
#
_cell.length_a   1.000
_cell.length_b   1.000
_cell.length_c   1.000
_cell.angle_alpha   90.00
_cell.angle_beta   90.00
_cell.angle_gamma   90.00
#
_symmetry.space_group_name_H-M   'P 1'
#
loop_
_entity.id
_entity.type
_entity.pdbx_description
1 polymer ?
#
loop_
_entity_poly.entity_id
_entity_poly.type
_entity_poly.pdbx_seq_one_letter_code
_entity_poly.pdbx_strand_id
1 'polypeptide(L)'
;MRKWKTILAQYRREKKKIADSKSSGSGFSDLYKPRWFAYAYLNLFHGRDEPNTSMNSQDEINEQLIQEEHTTVNESQESSHERPVEKFKAPKNSLKRHAVDADPRISHALSIMDNVNKQMEVRKHDDDDIFAAAVPTKLRKIKDQRKKILVQRDINNLLYHAIIDAGKYATTPMPSPYSYSSNSHGQVFKPAIVLLTTTFYGSITAKY
;
A
#
# COMPACT_ATOMS: atom_id res chain seq x y z
N MET A 1 -3.09 -24.28 -5.91
CA MET A 1 -3.85 -23.60 -4.82
C MET A 1 -5.33 -24.03 -4.76
N ARG A 2 -5.63 -25.33 -4.56
CA ARG A 2 -7.04 -25.80 -4.48
C ARG A 2 -7.63 -25.66 -3.06
N LYS A 3 -6.83 -25.94 -2.03
CA LYS A 3 -7.25 -25.93 -0.61
C LYS A 3 -7.79 -24.57 -0.13
N TRP A 4 -7.15 -23.47 -0.51
CA TRP A 4 -7.57 -22.12 -0.14
C TRP A 4 -8.97 -21.76 -0.68
N LYS A 5 -9.27 -22.13 -1.93
CA LYS A 5 -10.60 -21.93 -2.53
C LYS A 5 -11.68 -22.71 -1.78
N THR A 6 -11.38 -23.93 -1.34
CA THR A 6 -12.29 -24.74 -0.52
C THR A 6 -12.58 -24.09 0.83
N ILE A 7 -11.56 -23.56 1.50
CA ILE A 7 -11.70 -22.86 2.78
C ILE A 7 -12.57 -21.60 2.61
N LEU A 8 -12.29 -20.77 1.59
CA LEU A 8 -13.09 -19.58 1.30
C LEU A 8 -14.54 -19.92 0.91
N ALA A 9 -14.76 -20.99 0.16
CA ALA A 9 -16.10 -21.44 -0.18
C ALA A 9 -16.90 -21.82 1.08
N GLN A 10 -16.28 -22.51 2.04
CA GLN A 10 -16.91 -22.85 3.30
C GLN A 10 -17.20 -21.60 4.14
N TYR A 11 -16.26 -20.67 4.20
CA TYR A 11 -16.43 -19.39 4.89
C TYR A 11 -17.63 -18.59 4.36
N ARG A 12 -17.78 -18.47 3.03
CA ARG A 12 -18.91 -17.77 2.41
C ARG A 12 -20.25 -18.42 2.75
N ARG A 13 -20.29 -19.76 2.84
CA ARG A 13 -21.50 -20.50 3.27
C ARG A 13 -21.88 -20.17 4.71
N GLU A 14 -20.90 -20.15 5.61
CA GLU A 14 -21.14 -19.78 7.01
C GLU A 14 -21.59 -18.31 7.15
N LYS A 15 -20.96 -17.37 6.42
CA LYS A 15 -21.38 -15.96 6.39
C LYS A 15 -22.83 -15.82 5.90
N LYS A 16 -23.22 -16.56 4.86
CA LYS A 16 -24.60 -16.56 4.34
C LYS A 16 -25.61 -17.02 5.39
N LYS A 17 -25.35 -18.11 6.12
CA LYS A 17 -26.25 -18.58 7.20
C LYS A 17 -26.48 -17.53 8.28
N ILE A 18 -25.43 -16.80 8.65
CA ILE A 18 -25.53 -15.71 9.64
C ILE A 18 -26.38 -14.56 9.07
N ALA A 19 -26.18 -14.19 7.81
CA ALA A 19 -27.00 -13.17 7.16
C ALA A 19 -28.48 -13.59 7.05
N ASP A 20 -28.73 -14.83 6.65
CA ASP A 20 -30.08 -15.40 6.55
C ASP A 20 -30.78 -15.43 7.92
N SER A 21 -30.05 -15.73 9.00
CA SER A 21 -30.59 -15.65 10.37
C SER A 21 -30.90 -14.22 10.83
N LYS A 22 -30.20 -13.21 10.30
CA LYS A 22 -30.48 -11.81 10.60
C LYS A 22 -31.67 -11.26 9.80
N SER A 23 -31.91 -11.81 8.60
CA SER A 23 -32.92 -11.30 7.68
C SER A 23 -34.33 -11.83 7.95
N SER A 24 -34.47 -13.01 8.53
CA SER A 24 -35.77 -13.47 9.04
C SER A 24 -36.01 -12.76 10.36
N GLY A 25 -37.24 -12.30 10.64
CA GLY A 25 -37.65 -11.62 11.89
C GLY A 25 -37.56 -12.48 13.15
N SER A 26 -36.51 -13.26 13.24
CA SER A 26 -36.12 -14.14 14.32
C SER A 26 -35.53 -13.29 15.43
N GLY A 27 -35.98 -13.55 16.66
CA GLY A 27 -35.50 -12.83 17.83
C GLY A 27 -34.00 -13.05 18.04
N PHE A 28 -33.36 -12.19 18.83
CA PHE A 28 -31.93 -12.26 19.16
C PHE A 28 -31.45 -13.66 19.62
N SER A 29 -32.34 -14.45 20.23
CA SER A 29 -32.07 -15.83 20.66
C SER A 29 -31.88 -16.84 19.53
N ASP A 30 -32.33 -16.54 18.32
CA ASP A 30 -32.33 -17.44 17.15
C ASP A 30 -31.22 -17.09 16.14
N LEU A 31 -30.30 -16.19 16.52
CA LEU A 31 -29.16 -15.83 15.69
C LEU A 31 -28.20 -17.01 15.55
N TYR A 32 -27.97 -17.43 14.30
CA TYR A 32 -27.09 -18.54 13.99
C TYR A 32 -25.65 -18.25 14.42
N LYS A 33 -25.10 -19.13 15.26
CA LYS A 33 -23.68 -19.10 15.66
C LYS A 33 -22.89 -20.10 14.81
N PRO A 34 -21.84 -19.65 14.09
CA PRO A 34 -21.05 -20.53 13.24
C PRO A 34 -20.28 -21.55 14.09
N ARG A 35 -20.51 -22.85 13.83
CA ARG A 35 -19.79 -23.96 14.49
C ARG A 35 -18.39 -24.18 13.91
N TRP A 36 -18.12 -23.60 12.74
CA TRP A 36 -16.89 -23.87 12.01
C TRP A 36 -15.69 -23.16 12.65
N PHE A 37 -14.70 -23.95 13.10
CA PHE A 37 -13.56 -23.46 13.89
C PHE A 37 -12.77 -22.33 13.22
N ALA A 38 -12.70 -22.33 11.88
CA ALA A 38 -11.92 -21.36 11.12
C ALA A 38 -12.66 -20.02 10.91
N TYR A 39 -13.96 -19.95 11.21
CA TYR A 39 -14.77 -18.77 10.93
C TYR A 39 -14.25 -17.52 11.67
N ALA A 40 -13.97 -17.66 12.96
CA ALA A 40 -13.46 -16.56 13.79
C ALA A 40 -12.12 -16.00 13.27
N TYR A 41 -11.23 -16.88 12.79
CA TYR A 41 -9.92 -16.48 12.26
C TYR A 41 -10.00 -15.85 10.88
N LEU A 42 -10.96 -16.29 10.05
CA LEU A 42 -11.18 -15.73 8.72
C LEU A 42 -12.00 -14.45 8.73
N ASN A 43 -12.50 -14.04 9.90
CA ASN A 43 -13.23 -12.79 10.07
C ASN A 43 -12.41 -11.56 9.63
N LEU A 44 -11.07 -11.65 9.64
CA LEU A 44 -10.17 -10.61 9.14
C LEU A 44 -10.37 -10.30 7.64
N PHE A 45 -10.89 -11.25 6.85
CA PHE A 45 -11.12 -11.07 5.42
C PHE A 45 -12.51 -10.48 5.09
N HIS A 46 -13.30 -10.10 6.10
CA HIS A 46 -14.53 -9.33 5.87
C HIS A 46 -14.20 -8.02 5.13
N GLY A 47 -15.06 -7.62 4.19
CA GLY A 47 -14.88 -6.42 3.36
C GLY A 47 -14.08 -6.62 2.06
N ARG A 48 -13.24 -7.65 1.91
CA ARG A 48 -12.46 -7.86 0.66
C ARG A 48 -13.33 -8.21 -0.55
N ASP A 49 -14.37 -9.01 -0.30
CA ASP A 49 -15.30 -9.51 -1.33
C ASP A 49 -16.60 -8.69 -1.36
N GLU A 50 -16.70 -7.61 -0.58
CA GLU A 50 -17.87 -6.74 -0.64
C GLU A 50 -17.74 -5.85 -1.88
N PRO A 51 -18.79 -5.78 -2.73
CA PRO A 51 -18.76 -4.88 -3.86
C PRO A 51 -18.58 -3.48 -3.32
N ASN A 52 -17.47 -2.82 -3.71
CA ASN A 52 -17.34 -1.39 -3.49
C ASN A 52 -18.56 -0.75 -4.14
N THR A 53 -19.37 -0.06 -3.34
CA THR A 53 -20.39 0.84 -3.86
C THR A 53 -19.66 1.95 -4.58
N SER A 54 -19.32 1.74 -5.86
CA SER A 54 -19.01 2.87 -6.73
C SER A 54 -20.29 3.67 -6.79
N MET A 55 -20.34 4.79 -6.07
CA MET A 55 -21.39 5.77 -6.24
C MET A 55 -21.37 6.16 -7.71
N ASN A 56 -22.33 5.64 -8.46
CA ASN A 56 -22.61 6.17 -9.78
C ASN A 56 -23.08 7.61 -9.52
N SER A 57 -22.36 8.61 -10.01
CA SER A 57 -22.60 10.04 -9.72
C SER A 57 -23.89 10.59 -10.36
N GLN A 58 -24.93 9.76 -10.46
CA GLN A 58 -26.16 10.09 -11.18
C GLN A 58 -27.44 9.97 -10.35
N ASP A 59 -27.40 9.42 -9.13
CA ASP A 59 -28.56 9.38 -8.24
C ASP A 59 -28.18 9.82 -6.81
N GLU A 60 -27.88 11.10 -6.65
CA GLU A 60 -27.95 11.77 -5.36
C GLU A 60 -29.24 12.60 -5.32
N ILE A 61 -30.25 12.11 -4.61
CA ILE A 61 -31.13 12.86 -3.71
C ILE A 61 -31.97 11.82 -2.94
N ASN A 62 -31.94 11.95 -1.61
CA ASN A 62 -32.86 11.38 -0.63
C ASN A 62 -32.55 9.98 -0.06
N GLU A 63 -31.91 9.96 1.12
CA GLU A 63 -32.40 9.33 2.36
C GLU A 63 -31.26 9.19 3.36
N GLN A 64 -30.86 10.31 3.97
CA GLN A 64 -30.24 10.31 5.29
C GLN A 64 -31.24 10.89 6.27
N LEU A 65 -32.14 10.05 6.75
CA LEU A 65 -32.85 10.26 8.00
C LEU A 65 -33.30 8.90 8.51
N ILE A 66 -32.81 8.50 9.69
CA ILE A 66 -33.57 7.87 10.79
C ILE A 66 -32.57 7.31 11.83
N GLN A 67 -32.80 7.73 13.09
CA GLN A 67 -32.25 7.33 14.41
C GLN A 67 -30.94 8.03 14.86
N GLU A 68 -30.99 9.23 15.49
CA GLU A 68 -31.41 9.60 16.88
C GLU A 68 -30.46 9.04 17.97
N GLU A 69 -29.65 9.85 18.67
CA GLU A 69 -29.91 10.84 19.77
C GLU A 69 -29.65 10.18 21.16
N HIS A 70 -28.75 10.66 22.02
CA HIS A 70 -28.90 11.80 22.93
C HIS A 70 -27.55 12.28 23.48
N THR A 71 -27.34 13.60 23.60
CA THR A 71 -27.26 14.31 24.90
C THR A 71 -27.40 15.82 24.65
N THR A 72 -28.35 16.42 25.37
CA THR A 72 -28.85 17.82 25.38
C THR A 72 -27.91 18.82 26.05
N VAL A 73 -27.81 20.06 25.52
CA VAL A 73 -27.84 21.39 26.21
C VAL A 73 -28.08 22.44 25.09
N ASN A 74 -29.26 23.08 25.00
CA ASN A 74 -29.60 24.44 25.49
C ASN A 74 -28.73 25.55 24.84
N GLU A 75 -29.17 26.70 24.34
CA GLU A 75 -30.41 27.47 24.23
C GLU A 75 -30.03 28.73 23.43
N SER A 76 -30.90 29.20 22.52
CA SER A 76 -31.21 30.63 22.28
C SER A 76 -31.80 30.83 20.89
N GLN A 77 -33.09 31.15 20.90
CA GLN A 77 -33.87 31.77 19.85
C GLN A 77 -33.28 33.15 19.50
N GLU A 78 -33.43 33.64 18.27
CA GLU A 78 -34.44 34.68 17.99
C GLU A 78 -34.46 35.19 16.53
N SER A 79 -35.69 35.33 16.05
CA SER A 79 -36.23 36.43 15.26
C SER A 79 -35.83 36.63 13.80
N SER A 80 -36.76 36.18 12.97
CA SER A 80 -37.20 36.74 11.70
C SER A 80 -37.39 38.27 11.70
N HIS A 81 -37.01 38.92 10.59
CA HIS A 81 -37.75 40.07 10.05
C HIS A 81 -37.48 40.22 8.54
N GLU A 82 -38.50 39.86 7.75
CA GLU A 82 -38.62 40.19 6.32
C GLU A 82 -39.08 41.64 6.16
N ARG A 83 -38.52 42.37 5.18
CA ARG A 83 -39.11 43.56 4.54
C ARG A 83 -38.28 43.98 3.30
N PRO A 84 -38.82 44.83 2.39
CA PRO A 84 -39.20 44.41 1.03
C PRO A 84 -38.23 44.79 -0.07
N VAL A 85 -38.37 44.11 -1.21
CA VAL A 85 -37.62 44.27 -2.47
C VAL A 85 -37.77 45.67 -3.05
N GLU A 86 -36.77 46.54 -2.85
CA GLU A 86 -36.57 47.73 -3.66
C GLU A 86 -35.75 47.39 -4.92
N LYS A 87 -36.28 47.80 -6.08
CA LYS A 87 -35.69 47.59 -7.40
C LYS A 87 -34.39 48.37 -7.53
N PHE A 88 -33.27 47.68 -7.31
CA PHE A 88 -31.93 48.22 -7.55
C PHE A 88 -31.73 48.50 -9.06
N LYS A 89 -31.60 49.78 -9.43
CA LYS A 89 -31.09 50.16 -10.75
C LYS A 89 -29.57 50.04 -10.73
N ALA A 90 -29.02 49.09 -11.48
CA ALA A 90 -27.57 48.92 -11.59
C ALA A 90 -26.93 50.16 -12.25
N PRO A 91 -25.96 50.83 -11.61
CA PRO A 91 -25.24 51.93 -12.24
C PRO A 91 -24.36 51.36 -13.37
N LYS A 92 -24.65 51.79 -14.61
CA LYS A 92 -23.80 51.56 -15.78
C LYS A 92 -22.56 52.46 -15.69
N ASN A 93 -21.58 52.05 -14.91
CA ASN A 93 -20.25 52.67 -14.94
C ASN A 93 -19.26 51.66 -15.53
N SER A 94 -18.89 51.89 -16.79
CA SER A 94 -17.72 51.28 -17.42
C SER A 94 -16.47 51.79 -16.72
N LEU A 95 -16.10 51.15 -15.61
CA LEU A 95 -14.80 51.34 -15.01
C LEU A 95 -13.78 50.71 -15.93
N LYS A 96 -13.05 51.58 -16.65
CA LYS A 96 -11.73 51.29 -17.19
C LYS A 96 -10.99 50.48 -16.14
N ARG A 97 -10.62 49.23 -16.47
CA ARG A 97 -9.78 48.40 -15.62
C ARG A 97 -8.44 49.12 -15.51
N HIS A 98 -8.30 49.96 -14.50
CA HIS A 98 -7.01 50.41 -14.03
C HIS A 98 -6.24 49.13 -13.72
N ALA A 99 -5.06 48.95 -14.31
CA ALA A 99 -4.16 47.91 -13.84
C ALA A 99 -3.99 48.14 -12.35
N VAL A 100 -4.62 47.27 -11.55
CA VAL A 100 -4.49 47.28 -10.10
C VAL A 100 -3.07 46.84 -9.87
N ASP A 101 -2.26 47.77 -9.37
CA ASP A 101 -0.90 47.52 -8.92
C ASP A 101 -0.96 46.27 -8.03
N ALA A 102 -0.29 45.20 -8.47
CA ALA A 102 -0.46 43.89 -7.86
C ALA A 102 -0.01 43.96 -6.40
N ASP A 103 -0.95 43.79 -5.46
CA ASP A 103 -0.65 43.83 -4.04
C ASP A 103 0.54 42.90 -3.76
N PRO A 104 1.63 43.39 -3.13
CA PRO A 104 2.82 42.59 -2.84
C PRO A 104 2.52 41.33 -2.00
N ARG A 105 1.37 41.29 -1.32
CA ARG A 105 0.89 40.09 -0.62
C ARG A 105 0.43 39.00 -1.58
N ILE A 106 -0.20 39.38 -2.69
CA ILE A 106 -0.70 38.46 -3.70
C ILE A 106 0.49 37.85 -4.48
N SER A 107 1.49 38.66 -4.82
CA SER A 107 2.70 38.14 -5.49
C SER A 107 3.49 37.18 -4.60
N HIS A 108 3.59 37.47 -3.30
CA HIS A 108 4.20 36.57 -2.33
C HIS A 108 3.40 35.27 -2.16
N ALA A 109 2.07 35.35 -2.08
CA ALA A 109 1.19 34.18 -1.99
C ALA A 109 1.30 33.28 -3.24
N LEU A 110 1.30 33.88 -4.43
CA LEU A 110 1.48 33.15 -5.70
C LEU A 110 2.87 32.50 -5.77
N SER A 111 3.92 33.20 -5.31
CA SER A 111 5.26 32.63 -5.25
C SER A 111 5.35 31.42 -4.31
N ILE A 112 4.67 31.45 -3.15
CA ILE A 112 4.57 30.30 -2.25
C ILE A 112 3.82 29.15 -2.93
N MET A 113 2.68 29.43 -3.57
CA MET A 113 1.89 28.41 -4.27
C MET A 113 2.68 27.73 -5.40
N ASP A 114 3.40 28.49 -6.20
CA ASP A 114 4.23 27.95 -7.28
C ASP A 114 5.38 27.09 -6.74
N ASN A 115 5.99 27.50 -5.62
CA ASN A 115 7.06 26.74 -4.98
C ASN A 115 6.55 25.42 -4.38
N VAL A 116 5.35 25.41 -3.78
CA VAL A 116 4.73 24.19 -3.26
C VAL A 116 4.36 23.24 -4.41
N ASN A 117 3.84 23.78 -5.52
CA ASN A 117 3.45 22.96 -6.66
C ASN A 117 4.67 22.34 -7.36
N LYS A 118 5.75 23.11 -7.54
CA LYS A 118 7.04 22.59 -8.04
C LYS A 118 7.64 21.53 -7.12
N GLN A 119 7.50 21.69 -5.80
CA GLN A 119 7.93 20.66 -4.85
C GLN A 119 7.04 19.41 -4.87
N MET A 120 5.74 19.55 -5.16
CA MET A 120 4.83 18.40 -5.33
C MET A 120 5.10 17.62 -6.60
N GLU A 121 5.37 18.29 -7.73
CA GLU A 121 5.69 17.59 -8.97
C GLU A 121 6.98 16.76 -8.87
N VAL A 122 7.94 17.21 -8.07
CA VAL A 122 9.19 16.47 -7.76
C VAL A 122 8.97 15.35 -6.74
N ARG A 123 7.85 15.35 -5.99
CA ARG A 123 7.54 14.38 -4.93
C ARG A 123 6.37 13.48 -5.27
N LYS A 124 6.21 13.07 -6.53
CA LYS A 124 5.42 11.88 -6.82
C LYS A 124 6.19 10.70 -6.23
N HIS A 125 5.86 10.34 -4.99
CA HIS A 125 6.44 9.19 -4.34
C HIS A 125 5.98 7.95 -5.08
N ASP A 126 6.94 7.26 -5.69
CA ASP A 126 6.68 5.96 -6.29
C ASP A 126 6.44 4.92 -5.18
N ASP A 127 5.83 3.78 -5.54
CA ASP A 127 5.57 2.69 -4.59
C ASP A 127 6.85 2.23 -3.86
N ASP A 128 8.00 2.30 -4.56
CA ASP A 128 9.32 2.00 -4.01
C ASP A 128 9.78 3.02 -2.96
N ASP A 129 9.47 4.31 -3.13
CA ASP A 129 9.77 5.35 -2.14
C ASP A 129 8.96 5.14 -0.86
N ILE A 130 7.67 4.83 -1.02
CA ILE A 130 6.77 4.51 0.09
C ILE A 130 7.30 3.29 0.86
N PHE A 131 7.72 2.26 0.14
CA PHE A 131 8.31 1.07 0.73
C PHE A 131 9.64 1.38 1.44
N ALA A 132 10.54 2.13 0.80
CA ALA A 132 11.83 2.53 1.36
C ALA A 132 11.67 3.33 2.66
N ALA A 133 10.65 4.20 2.75
CA ALA A 133 10.32 4.93 3.97
C ALA A 133 9.73 4.03 5.08
N ALA A 134 9.01 2.97 4.72
CA ALA A 134 8.40 2.04 5.67
C ALA A 134 9.41 1.11 6.36
N VAL A 135 10.47 0.68 5.65
CA VAL A 135 11.52 -0.22 6.18
C VAL A 135 12.17 0.30 7.47
N PRO A 136 12.72 1.53 7.55
CA PRO A 136 13.34 2.04 8.77
C PRO A 136 12.33 2.18 9.91
N THR A 137 11.07 2.49 9.61
CA THR A 137 9.99 2.55 10.60
C THR A 137 9.76 1.19 11.25
N LYS A 138 9.81 0.10 10.48
CA LYS A 138 9.75 -1.27 11.01
C LYS A 138 11.00 -1.63 11.82
N LEU A 139 12.19 -1.23 11.37
CA LEU A 139 13.45 -1.47 12.09
C LEU A 139 13.52 -0.73 13.43
N ARG A 140 12.88 0.43 13.56
CA ARG A 140 12.81 1.19 14.84
C ARG A 140 11.96 0.48 15.89
N LYS A 141 10.99 -0.35 15.49
CA LYS A 141 10.16 -1.12 16.44
C LYS A 141 10.94 -2.24 17.13
N ILE A 142 12.06 -2.67 16.57
CA ILE A 142 12.93 -3.70 17.15
C ILE A 142 13.79 -3.06 18.23
N LYS A 143 13.54 -3.43 19.50
CA LYS A 143 14.29 -2.91 20.66
C LYS A 143 15.72 -3.43 20.76
N ASP A 144 15.96 -4.65 20.26
CA ASP A 144 17.26 -5.32 20.32
C ASP A 144 18.16 -4.92 19.14
N GLN A 145 19.29 -4.31 19.47
CA GLN A 145 20.25 -3.81 18.50
C GLN A 145 20.92 -4.93 17.69
N ARG A 146 21.19 -6.09 18.29
CA ARG A 146 21.82 -7.20 17.56
C ARG A 146 20.89 -7.74 16.47
N LYS A 147 19.60 -7.89 16.78
CA LYS A 147 18.59 -8.29 15.80
C LYS A 147 18.45 -7.27 14.68
N LYS A 148 18.52 -5.97 15.01
CA LYS A 148 18.48 -4.90 14.00
C LYS A 148 19.63 -5.00 13.00
N ILE A 149 20.85 -5.25 13.48
CA ILE A 149 22.04 -5.44 12.63
C ILE A 149 21.88 -6.66 11.71
N LEU A 150 21.37 -7.78 12.24
CA LEU A 150 21.12 -8.98 11.43
C LEU A 150 20.10 -8.73 10.33
N VAL A 151 18.99 -8.07 10.65
CA VAL A 151 17.95 -7.75 9.65
C VAL A 151 18.49 -6.80 8.59
N GLN A 152 19.28 -5.78 8.96
CA GLN A 152 19.92 -4.88 8.00
C GLN A 152 20.86 -5.62 7.05
N ARG A 153 21.70 -6.53 7.58
CA ARG A 153 22.56 -7.39 6.77
C ARG A 153 21.74 -8.23 5.79
N ASP A 154 20.65 -8.83 6.25
CA ASP A 154 19.83 -9.72 5.42
C ASP A 154 19.11 -8.96 4.30
N ILE A 155 18.63 -7.74 4.58
CA ILE A 155 18.06 -6.83 3.56
C ILE A 155 19.12 -6.49 2.51
N ASN A 156 20.33 -6.10 2.95
CA ASN A 156 21.41 -5.73 2.03
C ASN A 156 21.83 -6.92 1.15
N ASN A 157 21.94 -8.12 1.73
CA ASN A 157 22.26 -9.33 0.98
C ASN A 157 21.16 -9.66 -0.03
N LEU A 158 19.88 -9.51 0.34
CA LEU A 158 18.76 -9.72 -0.58
C LEU A 158 18.81 -8.77 -1.77
N LEU A 159 19.06 -7.48 -1.52
CA LEU A 159 19.21 -6.47 -2.57
C LEU A 159 20.42 -6.79 -3.47
N TYR A 160 21.56 -7.14 -2.88
CA TYR A 160 22.75 -7.53 -3.62
C TYR A 160 22.50 -8.72 -4.54
N HIS A 161 21.85 -9.77 -4.04
CA HIS A 161 21.50 -10.95 -4.86
C HIS A 161 20.50 -10.62 -5.96
N ALA A 162 19.55 -9.72 -5.70
CA ALA A 162 18.57 -9.28 -6.70
C ALA A 162 19.22 -8.46 -7.83
N ILE A 163 20.21 -7.62 -7.50
CA ILE A 163 20.92 -6.78 -8.49
C ILE A 163 21.88 -7.60 -9.35
N ILE A 164 22.57 -8.58 -8.76
CA ILE A 164 23.63 -9.36 -9.44
C ILE A 164 23.09 -10.56 -10.23
N ASP A 165 21.78 -10.79 -10.20
CA ASP A 165 21.11 -11.86 -10.93
C ASP A 165 21.58 -13.27 -10.53
N ALA A 166 21.62 -13.51 -9.21
CA ALA A 166 21.49 -14.86 -8.66
C ALA A 166 20.10 -15.00 -8.07
N GLY A 167 19.07 -14.79 -8.90
CA GLY A 167 17.74 -15.23 -8.56
C GLY A 167 17.83 -16.70 -8.16
N LYS A 168 17.36 -17.06 -6.96
CA LYS A 168 17.18 -18.46 -6.53
C LYS A 168 16.19 -19.24 -7.42
N TYR A 169 15.73 -18.63 -8.51
CA TYR A 169 14.82 -19.11 -9.53
C TYR A 169 15.42 -19.08 -10.94
N ALA A 170 16.71 -18.74 -11.09
CA ALA A 170 17.42 -19.06 -12.32
C ALA A 170 17.40 -20.59 -12.45
N THR A 171 16.56 -21.08 -13.35
CA THR A 171 16.40 -22.49 -13.70
C THR A 171 17.71 -23.02 -14.26
N THR A 172 18.65 -23.41 -13.40
CA THR A 172 19.63 -24.42 -13.79
C THR A 172 18.83 -25.71 -13.99
N PRO A 173 18.72 -26.26 -15.21
CA PRO A 173 18.11 -27.57 -15.39
C PRO A 173 18.94 -28.55 -14.56
N MET A 174 18.34 -29.05 -13.49
CA MET A 174 18.96 -30.11 -12.70
C MET A 174 19.25 -31.26 -13.67
N PRO A 175 20.49 -31.77 -13.77
CA PRO A 175 20.76 -32.94 -14.58
C PRO A 175 19.94 -34.09 -14.00
N SER A 176 18.96 -34.55 -14.79
CA SER A 176 18.14 -35.70 -14.46
C SER A 176 19.08 -36.89 -14.26
N PRO A 177 18.96 -37.64 -13.14
CA PRO A 177 19.76 -38.86 -12.93
C PRO A 177 19.37 -40.00 -13.90
N TYR A 178 18.42 -39.77 -14.82
CA TYR A 178 17.93 -40.74 -15.79
C TYR A 178 18.18 -40.34 -17.24
N SER A 179 19.36 -39.79 -17.57
CA SER A 179 19.83 -39.78 -18.95
C SER A 179 20.99 -40.76 -19.11
N TYR A 180 20.67 -42.06 -19.16
CA TYR A 180 21.56 -43.03 -19.78
C TYR A 180 21.56 -42.77 -21.29
N SER A 181 22.46 -41.89 -21.73
CA SER A 181 22.85 -41.83 -23.13
C SER A 181 23.78 -43.01 -23.38
N SER A 182 23.21 -44.08 -23.93
CA SER A 182 23.96 -45.13 -24.60
C SER A 182 24.58 -44.52 -25.85
N ASN A 183 25.83 -44.08 -25.76
CA ASN A 183 26.66 -43.93 -26.94
C ASN A 183 28.07 -44.44 -26.66
N SER A 184 28.28 -45.67 -27.11
CA SER A 184 29.58 -46.31 -27.24
C SER A 184 30.40 -45.59 -28.31
N HIS A 185 31.37 -44.78 -27.91
CA HIS A 185 32.57 -44.58 -28.70
C HIS A 185 33.72 -44.17 -27.78
N GLY A 186 34.70 -45.07 -27.66
CA GLY A 186 35.87 -44.86 -26.83
C GLY A 186 36.70 -43.68 -27.33
N GLN A 187 37.07 -42.78 -26.43
CA GLN A 187 38.25 -41.94 -26.56
C GLN A 187 38.87 -41.76 -25.18
N VAL A 188 40.09 -42.25 -25.05
CA VAL A 188 40.97 -42.13 -23.90
C VAL A 188 41.43 -40.68 -23.79
N PHE A 189 41.21 -40.00 -22.67
CA PHE A 189 41.89 -38.74 -22.37
C PHE A 189 42.45 -38.71 -20.94
N LYS A 190 43.74 -38.39 -20.87
CA LYS A 190 44.64 -38.40 -19.70
C LYS A 190 44.35 -37.20 -18.76
N PRO A 191 44.59 -37.32 -17.44
CA PRO A 191 44.51 -36.18 -16.53
C PRO A 191 45.74 -35.28 -16.65
N ALA A 192 45.52 -34.00 -16.95
CA ALA A 192 46.54 -32.94 -16.83
C ALA A 192 46.54 -32.43 -15.38
N ILE A 193 47.63 -32.70 -14.66
CA ILE A 193 47.94 -32.11 -13.36
C ILE A 193 48.46 -30.70 -13.63
N VAL A 194 47.70 -29.68 -13.21
CA VAL A 194 48.19 -28.29 -13.17
C VAL A 194 48.58 -27.98 -11.72
N LEU A 195 49.88 -27.95 -11.47
CA LEU A 195 50.48 -27.41 -10.25
C LEU A 195 50.48 -25.88 -10.35
N LEU A 196 49.81 -25.18 -9.44
CA LEU A 196 50.00 -23.75 -9.25
C LEU A 196 51.01 -23.53 -8.13
N THR A 197 52.17 -23.01 -8.49
CA THR A 197 53.27 -22.65 -7.61
C THR A 197 52.99 -21.31 -6.92
N THR A 198 53.11 -21.33 -5.59
CA THR A 198 53.18 -20.17 -4.71
C THR A 198 54.31 -19.23 -5.14
N THR A 199 54.03 -17.94 -5.34
CA THR A 199 55.05 -16.89 -5.35
C THR A 199 54.76 -15.91 -4.21
N PHE A 200 55.65 -15.95 -3.22
CA PHE A 200 55.77 -14.99 -2.14
C PHE A 200 57.19 -14.44 -2.25
N TYR A 201 57.36 -13.12 -2.36
CA TYR A 201 58.43 -12.37 -1.71
C TYR A 201 58.21 -10.88 -1.93
N GLY A 202 58.08 -10.15 -0.82
CA GLY A 202 58.19 -8.69 -0.80
C GLY A 202 59.65 -8.25 -0.73
N SER A 203 59.90 -6.99 -1.04
CA SER A 203 61.09 -6.30 -0.55
C SER A 203 60.77 -4.82 -0.34
N ILE A 204 61.09 -4.40 0.88
CA ILE A 204 60.95 -3.07 1.46
C ILE A 204 62.26 -2.34 1.21
N THR A 205 62.24 -1.15 0.63
CA THR A 205 63.38 -0.23 0.65
C THR A 205 63.01 1.05 1.37
N ALA A 206 63.73 1.26 2.48
CA ALA A 206 63.64 2.40 3.38
C ALA A 206 64.25 3.65 2.75
N LYS A 207 63.64 4.80 3.07
CA LYS A 207 64.23 6.13 2.90
C LYS A 207 65.12 6.42 4.12
N TYR A 208 66.35 6.84 3.87
CA TYR A 208 67.13 7.72 4.72
C TYR A 208 67.82 8.74 3.82
#